data_AF-A0A958YW34-F1
#
_entry.id   AF-A0A958YW34-F1
#
_cell.length_a   1.000
_cell.length_b   1.000
_cell.length_c   1.000
_cell.angle_alpha   90.00
_cell.angle_beta   90.00
_cell.angle_gamma   90.00
#
_symmetry.space_group_name_H-M   'P 1'
#
loop_
_entity.id
_entity.type
_entity.pdbx_description
1 polymer ?
#
loop_
_entity_poly.entity_id
_entity_poly.type
_entity_poly.pdbx_seq_one_letter_code
_entity_poly.pdbx_strand_id
1 'polypeptide(L)' 'TYEEEAIALKAAKALGLGVCGVDILQSKDGPLVLEINSTPGLEGIETTTGIDISQSIITYIERNNK' A
#
# COMPACT_ATOMS: atom_id res chain seq x y z
N THR A 1 10.74 -6.11 -0.67
CA THR A 1 11.91 -6.00 -1.58
C THR A 1 11.63 -4.91 -2.61
N TYR A 2 12.62 -4.50 -3.42
CA TYR A 2 12.39 -3.49 -4.47
C TYR A 2 11.31 -3.91 -5.48
N GLU A 3 11.24 -5.20 -5.82
CA GLU A 3 10.24 -5.73 -6.76
C GLU A 3 8.82 -5.72 -6.19
N GLU A 4 8.66 -6.07 -4.91
CA GLU A 4 7.36 -6.02 -4.20
C GLU A 4 6.85 -4.58 -4.06
N GLU A 5 7.73 -3.64 -3.75
CA GLU A 5 7.38 -2.21 -3.69
C GLU A 5 6.97 -1.70 -5.07
N ALA A 6 7.74 -2.04 -6.11
CA ALA A 6 7.45 -1.61 -7.48
C ALA A 6 6.11 -2.16 -7.99
N ILE A 7 5.76 -3.42 -7.69
CA ILE A 7 4.49 -4.00 -8.11
C ILE A 7 3.31 -3.44 -7.31
N ALA A 8 3.48 -3.16 -6.01
CA ALA A 8 2.47 -2.49 -5.18
C ALA A 8 2.12 -1.09 -5.72
N LEU A 9 3.13 -0.28 -6.02
CA LEU A 9 2.94 1.07 -6.57
C LEU A 9 2.28 1.03 -7.96
N LYS A 10 2.66 0.07 -8.81
CA LYS A 10 2.02 -0.13 -10.12
C LYS A 10 0.56 -0.54 -9.98
N ALA A 11 0.24 -1.44 -9.05
CA ALA A 11 -1.12 -1.88 -8.75
C ALA A 11 -2.01 -0.70 -8.31
N ALA A 12 -1.55 0.08 -7.33
CA ALA A 12 -2.26 1.28 -6.85
C ALA A 12 -2.52 2.27 -8.00
N LYS A 13 -1.50 2.55 -8.82
CA LYS A 13 -1.60 3.44 -9.98
C LYS A 13 -2.56 2.93 -11.05
N ALA A 14 -2.56 1.63 -11.34
CA ALA A 14 -3.44 1.01 -12.33
C ALA A 14 -4.92 1.16 -11.95
N LEU A 15 -5.23 1.19 -10.65
CA LEU A 15 -6.59 1.38 -10.13
C LEU A 15 -6.91 2.85 -9.78
N GLY A 16 -5.96 3.78 -9.92
CA GLY A 16 -6.16 5.18 -9.57
C GLY A 16 -6.39 5.41 -8.07
N LEU A 17 -5.86 4.54 -7.21
CA LEU A 17 -6.00 4.65 -5.77
C LEU A 17 -4.85 5.46 -5.17
N GLY A 18 -5.17 6.51 -4.41
CA GLY A 18 -4.19 7.30 -3.68
C GLY A 18 -3.68 6.62 -2.40
N VAL A 19 -4.53 5.78 -1.80
CA VAL A 19 -4.23 4.95 -0.62
C VAL A 19 -4.92 3.60 -0.81
N CYS A 20 -4.18 2.50 -0.64
CA CYS A 20 -4.71 1.14 -0.64
C CYS A 20 -3.73 0.16 0.04
N GLY A 21 -4.24 -0.97 0.50
CA GLY A 21 -3.42 -2.14 0.84
C GLY A 21 -3.24 -3.02 -0.40
N VAL A 22 -2.05 -3.61 -0.57
CA VAL A 22 -1.76 -4.54 -1.66
C VAL A 22 -1.18 -5.82 -1.08
N ASP A 23 -1.87 -6.93 -1.30
CA ASP A 23 -1.43 -8.24 -0.85
C ASP A 23 -0.60 -8.90 -1.94
N ILE A 24 0.60 -9.34 -1.58
CA ILE A 24 1.59 -9.90 -2.52
C ILE A 24 1.96 -11.32 -2.10
N LEU A 25 1.87 -12.24 -3.05
CA LEU A 25 2.41 -13.58 -2.92
C LEU A 25 3.82 -13.63 -3.51
N GLN A 26 4.78 -14.11 -2.72
CA GLN A 26 6.11 -14.44 -3.21
C GLN A 26 6.05 -15.74 -4.01
N SER A 27 6.41 -15.68 -5.30
CA SER A 27 6.47 -16.86 -6.17
C SER A 27 7.87 -17.06 -6.74
N LYS A 28 8.11 -18.25 -7.29
CA LYS A 28 9.36 -18.61 -7.99
C LYS A 28 9.65 -17.73 -9.21
N ASP A 29 8.62 -17.15 -9.82
CA ASP A 29 8.72 -16.30 -11.01
C ASP A 29 8.64 -14.80 -10.68
N GLY A 30 8.73 -14.45 -9.38
CA GLY A 30 8.63 -13.07 -8.87
C GLY A 30 7.36 -12.81 -8.05
N PRO A 31 7.18 -11.58 -7.53
CA PRO A 31 6.03 -11.23 -6.71
C PRO A 31 4.74 -11.16 -7.56
N LEU A 32 3.65 -11.70 -7.03
CA LEU A 32 2.32 -11.71 -7.66
C LEU A 32 1.33 -10.95 -6.79
N VAL A 33 0.54 -10.04 -7.37
CA VAL A 33 -0.54 -9.35 -6.67
C VAL A 33 -1.72 -10.29 -6.49
N LEU A 34 -2.22 -10.42 -5.26
CA LEU A 34 -3.38 -11.24 -4.91
C LEU A 34 -4.65 -10.41 -4.80
N GLU A 35 -4.59 -9.36 -3.99
CA GLU A 35 -5.72 -8.50 -3.66
C GLU A 35 -5.24 -7.04 -3.55
N ILE A 36 -6.14 -6.11 -3.89
CA ILE A 36 -5.95 -4.69 -3.63
C ILE A 36 -7.18 -4.18 -2.90
N ASN A 37 -6.98 -3.63 -1.70
CA ASN A 37 -8.05 -3.12 -0.86
C ASN A 37 -7.99 -1.59 -0.78
N SER A 38 -9.02 -0.90 -1.26
CA SER A 38 -9.12 0.56 -1.23
C SER A 38 -9.34 1.16 0.16
N THR A 39 -9.64 0.33 1.17
CA THR A 39 -9.89 0.75 2.55
C THR A 39 -9.21 -0.24 3.50
N PRO A 40 -7.86 -0.25 3.54
CA PRO A 40 -7.12 -1.18 4.38
C PRO A 40 -7.34 -0.86 5.86
N GLY A 41 -7.40 -1.91 6.69
CA GLY A 41 -7.32 -1.75 8.14
C GLY A 41 -5.91 -1.35 8.58
N LEU A 42 -5.80 -0.39 9.52
CA LEU A 42 -4.50 0.17 9.92
C LEU A 42 -3.99 -0.37 11.27
N GLU A 43 -4.88 -0.66 12.22
CA GLU A 43 -4.50 -1.04 13.60
C GLU A 43 -3.46 -2.16 13.66
N GLY A 44 -3.69 -3.26 12.91
CA GLY A 44 -2.79 -4.42 12.93
C GLY A 44 -1.42 -4.12 12.33
N ILE A 45 -1.37 -3.42 11.20
CA ILE A 45 -0.12 -3.11 10.50
C ILE A 45 0.67 -2.02 11.23
N GLU A 46 0.02 -1.01 11.80
CA GLU A 46 0.68 0.02 12.62
C GLU A 46 1.27 -0.60 13.89
N THR A 47 0.49 -1.45 14.60
CA THR A 47 0.97 -2.14 15.80
C THR A 47 2.17 -3.05 15.50
N THR A 48 2.16 -3.74 14.35
CA THR A 48 3.22 -4.67 13.96
C THR A 48 4.49 -3.96 13.49
N THR A 49 4.35 -2.86 12.77
CA THR A 49 5.49 -2.14 12.14
C THR A 49 6.04 -1.01 13.01
N GLY A 50 5.24 -0.48 13.94
CA GLY A 50 5.57 0.73 14.70
C GLY A 50 5.57 2.00 13.84
N ILE A 51 5.02 1.94 12.62
CA ILE A 51 4.94 3.07 11.69
C ILE A 51 3.57 3.74 11.84
N ASP A 52 3.57 5.07 11.92
CA ASP A 52 2.35 5.88 11.90
C ASP A 52 1.84 6.05 10.46
N ILE A 53 1.04 5.09 10.02
CA ILE A 53 0.49 5.03 8.66
C ILE A 53 -0.64 6.05 8.53
N SER A 54 -1.42 6.23 9.58
CA SER A 54 -2.50 7.22 9.68
C SER A 54 -1.97 8.63 9.42
N GLN A 55 -0.89 9.03 10.10
CA GLN A 55 -0.24 10.33 9.87
C GLN A 55 0.29 10.44 8.44
N SER A 56 0.84 9.36 7.87
CA SER A 56 1.31 9.35 6.49
C SER A 56 0.18 9.60 5.48
N ILE A 57 -1.00 9.01 5.72
CA ILE A 57 -2.21 9.24 4.91
C ILE A 57 -2.68 10.68 5.05
N ILE A 58 -2.74 11.24 6.27
CA ILE A 58 -3.12 12.63 6.50
C ILE A 58 -2.16 13.58 5.78
N THR A 59 -0.85 13.38 5.92
CA THR A 59 0.17 14.17 5.23
C THR A 59 0.07 14.04 3.71
N TYR A 60 -0.27 12.86 3.18
CA TYR A 60 -0.56 12.70 1.76
C TYR A 60 -1.76 13.56 1.34
N ILE A 61 -2.86 13.54 2.10
CA ILE A 61 -4.04 14.35 1.81
C ILE A 61 -3.72 15.85 1.88
N GLU A 62 -3.01 16.31 2.91
CA GLU A 62 -2.61 17.72 3.08
C GLU A 62 -1.78 18.24 1.89
N ARG A 63 -0.89 17.41 1.34
CA ARG A 63 -0.07 17.77 0.18
C ARG A 63 -0.82 17.79 -1.15
N ASN A 64 -1.96 17.09 -1.22
CA ASN A 64 -2.76 16.94 -2.43
C ASN A 64 -4.11 17.70 -2.37
N ASN A 65 -4.46 18.26 -1.21
CA ASN A 65 -5.55 19.22 -1.08
C ASN A 65 -5.15 20.52 -1.79
N LYS A 66 -5.99 20.95 -2.73
CA LYS A 66 -5.91 22.29 -3.31
C LYS A 66 -6.67 23.29 -2.44
#